data_AF-A0AAW1BC64-F1
#
_entry.id   AF-A0AAW1BC64-F1
#
_cell.length_a   1.000
_cell.length_b   1.000
_cell.length_c   1.000
_cell.angle_alpha   90.00
_cell.angle_beta   90.00
_cell.angle_gamma   90.00
#
_symmetry.space_group_name_H-M   'P 1'
#
loop_
_entity.id
_entity.type
_entity.pdbx_description
1 polymer ?
#
loop_
_entity_poly.entity_id
_entity_poly.type
_entity_poly.pdbx_seq_one_letter_code
_entity_poly.pdbx_strand_id
1 'polypeptide(L)'
;MLIQLTFDERFGLEDPEDDMCKYDFIEVEEPSDGTILGRWCGSATVPGKQISKGNQIRIRFVSDEYFPSEPGFCIHYNLLTTLHMESVSPTVLPPSALPLELLNNAVAAFSTIEELIRYLEPDRWQLDLEDLYKPGWHLLGKAYIHGRKSRVVDLNLLKEEVRMYSCTPRNFSVSVREELKRTDTIFWPLCLLVKRCGGNCACCQHSCSECQCVPTKVTKKYHEVLQLKPRSGVRGLHKSLTDVPLDHHEECDCVCKGNTEG
;
A
#
# COMPACT_ATOMS: atom_id res chain seq x y z
N MET A 1 -17.09 7.63 21.20
CA MET A 1 -17.67 6.27 21.12
C MET A 1 -16.97 5.42 22.16
N LEU A 2 -17.73 4.79 23.05
CA LEU A 2 -17.21 3.91 24.11
C LEU A 2 -17.56 2.46 23.79
N ILE A 3 -16.76 1.52 24.28
CA ILE A 3 -16.95 0.09 24.12
C ILE A 3 -17.40 -0.47 25.47
N GLN A 4 -18.56 -1.11 25.47
CA GLN A 4 -19.10 -1.80 26.62
C GLN A 4 -18.91 -3.30 26.43
N LEU A 5 -18.24 -3.96 27.36
CA LEU A 5 -18.07 -5.42 27.41
C LEU A 5 -19.04 -6.05 28.42
N THR A 6 -19.54 -7.23 28.09
CA THR A 6 -20.40 -8.04 28.97
C THR A 6 -20.02 -9.50 28.80
N PHE A 7 -19.70 -10.15 29.93
CA PHE A 7 -19.32 -11.57 29.96
C PHE A 7 -20.57 -12.44 29.99
N ASP A 8 -20.53 -13.55 29.27
CA ASP A 8 -21.58 -14.58 29.31
C ASP A 8 -21.62 -15.27 30.68
N GLU A 9 -22.81 -15.73 31.09
CA GLU A 9 -23.02 -16.37 32.39
C GLU A 9 -22.25 -17.70 32.53
N ARG A 10 -21.88 -18.33 31.42
CA ARG A 10 -21.09 -19.58 31.43
C ARG A 10 -19.58 -19.35 31.60
N PHE A 11 -19.19 -18.21 32.16
CA PHE A 11 -17.79 -17.92 32.43
C PHE A 11 -17.22 -18.93 33.43
N GLY A 12 -16.14 -19.61 33.04
CA GLY A 12 -15.38 -20.50 33.90
C GLY A 12 -13.97 -20.69 33.37
N LEU A 13 -13.00 -20.28 34.17
CA LEU A 13 -11.57 -20.53 33.97
C LEU A 13 -11.02 -21.25 35.21
N GLU A 14 -9.74 -21.59 35.21
CA GLU A 14 -9.09 -22.18 36.38
C GLU A 14 -9.27 -21.31 37.64
N ASP A 15 -9.48 -21.96 38.78
CA ASP A 15 -9.72 -21.27 40.04
C ASP A 15 -8.47 -20.48 40.52
N PRO A 16 -8.68 -19.38 41.27
CA PRO A 16 -7.57 -18.60 41.81
C PRO A 16 -6.75 -19.40 42.83
N GLU A 17 -5.44 -19.17 42.84
CA GLU A 17 -4.53 -19.63 43.90
C GLU A 17 -4.22 -18.43 44.80
N ASP A 18 -4.45 -18.56 46.11
CA ASP A 18 -4.28 -17.47 47.10
C ASP A 18 -5.02 -16.17 46.72
N ASP A 19 -6.28 -16.30 46.28
CA ASP A 19 -7.13 -15.20 45.76
C ASP A 19 -6.53 -14.46 44.54
N MET A 20 -5.54 -15.06 43.86
CA MET A 20 -4.94 -14.52 42.66
C MET A 20 -5.14 -15.41 41.43
N CYS A 21 -5.56 -14.78 40.34
CA CYS A 21 -5.66 -15.38 39.03
C CYS A 21 -4.28 -15.47 38.37
N LYS A 22 -3.59 -16.59 38.60
CA LYS A 22 -2.18 -16.81 38.25
C LYS A 22 -2.00 -17.65 36.97
N TYR A 23 -2.82 -18.68 36.80
CA TYR A 23 -2.73 -19.64 35.71
C TYR A 23 -3.56 -19.18 34.52
N ASP A 24 -4.84 -19.55 34.48
CA ASP A 24 -5.78 -19.10 33.46
C ASP A 24 -6.53 -17.84 33.89
N PHE A 25 -6.40 -16.77 33.12
CA PHE A 25 -7.12 -15.53 33.42
C PHE A 25 -7.38 -14.66 32.21
N ILE A 26 -8.43 -13.84 32.34
CA ILE A 26 -8.68 -12.72 31.43
C ILE A 26 -8.39 -11.43 32.16
N GLU A 27 -7.63 -10.57 31.50
CA GLU A 27 -7.33 -9.22 31.94
C GLU A 27 -7.89 -8.22 30.92
N VAL A 28 -8.59 -7.21 31.41
CA VAL A 28 -9.08 -6.11 30.57
C VAL A 28 -8.31 -4.86 30.94
N GLU A 29 -7.73 -4.21 29.95
CA GLU A 29 -6.84 -3.05 30.07
C GLU A 29 -7.37 -1.90 29.20
N GLU A 30 -7.24 -0.68 29.69
CA GLU A 30 -7.48 0.55 28.95
C GLU A 30 -6.20 0.96 28.20
N PRO A 31 -6.15 0.90 26.85
CA PRO A 31 -4.93 1.17 26.10
C PRO A 31 -4.44 2.61 26.20
N SER A 32 -5.33 3.56 26.50
CA SER A 32 -4.97 4.98 26.53
C SER A 32 -3.98 5.33 27.64
N ASP A 33 -4.04 4.63 28.76
CA ASP A 33 -3.22 4.90 29.95
C ASP A 33 -2.64 3.63 30.60
N GLY A 34 -2.92 2.44 30.04
CA GLY A 34 -2.47 1.15 30.57
C GLY A 34 -3.19 0.70 31.83
N THR A 35 -4.31 1.35 32.20
CA THR A 35 -5.05 0.98 33.43
C THR A 35 -5.68 -0.40 33.27
N ILE A 36 -5.39 -1.32 34.21
CA ILE A 36 -6.08 -2.61 34.27
C ILE A 36 -7.46 -2.40 34.89
N LEU A 37 -8.52 -2.61 34.11
CA LEU A 37 -9.92 -2.54 34.56
C LEU A 37 -10.29 -3.73 35.44
N GLY A 38 -9.68 -4.89 35.17
CA GLY A 38 -9.78 -6.04 36.06
C GLY A 38 -9.10 -7.28 35.49
N ARG A 39 -8.96 -8.28 36.37
CA ARG A 39 -8.44 -9.61 36.07
C ARG A 39 -9.37 -10.64 36.71
N TRP A 40 -9.77 -11.66 35.95
CA TRP A 40 -10.77 -12.65 36.36
C TRP A 40 -10.38 -14.07 35.96
N CYS A 41 -10.73 -15.01 36.83
CA CYS A 41 -10.55 -16.46 36.73
C CYS A 41 -11.60 -17.17 37.61
N GLY A 42 -11.61 -18.50 37.63
CA GLY A 42 -12.59 -19.31 38.34
C GLY A 42 -13.98 -19.30 37.68
N SER A 43 -14.92 -20.00 38.32
CA SER A 43 -16.33 -20.13 37.88
C SER A 43 -17.36 -19.54 38.85
N ALA A 44 -16.91 -19.04 40.01
CA ALA A 44 -17.80 -18.59 41.09
C ALA A 44 -18.49 -17.25 40.80
N THR A 45 -17.84 -16.34 40.06
CA THR A 45 -18.36 -15.00 39.78
C THR A 45 -18.07 -14.56 38.36
N VAL A 46 -19.14 -14.28 37.61
CA VAL A 46 -19.05 -13.71 36.26
C VAL A 46 -18.56 -12.25 36.36
N PRO A 47 -17.57 -11.84 35.55
CA PRO A 47 -17.09 -10.47 35.57
C PRO A 47 -18.21 -9.46 35.25
N GLY A 48 -18.25 -8.38 36.02
CA GLY A 48 -19.20 -7.30 35.79
C GLY A 48 -19.00 -6.60 34.44
N LYS A 49 -19.99 -5.81 34.05
CA LYS A 49 -19.97 -4.97 32.86
C LYS A 49 -18.79 -3.99 32.88
N GLN A 50 -17.96 -4.01 31.83
CA GLN A 50 -16.83 -3.07 31.68
C GLN A 50 -17.15 -2.03 30.61
N ILE A 51 -16.77 -0.77 30.85
CA ILE A 51 -16.95 0.33 29.89
C ILE A 51 -15.60 0.98 29.69
N SER A 52 -15.14 1.07 28.44
CA SER A 52 -13.90 1.77 28.11
C SER A 52 -14.02 3.28 28.31
N LYS A 53 -12.88 3.95 28.49
CA LYS A 53 -12.75 5.41 28.50
C LYS A 53 -12.72 6.00 27.09
N GLY A 54 -12.29 5.20 26.11
CA GLY A 54 -12.16 5.62 24.71
C GLY A 54 -12.83 4.68 23.71
N ASN A 55 -12.42 4.78 22.45
CA ASN A 55 -12.88 3.92 21.37
C ASN A 55 -12.05 2.62 21.24
N GLN A 56 -11.24 2.29 22.24
CA GLN A 56 -10.41 1.09 22.28
C GLN A 56 -10.49 0.46 23.68
N ILE A 57 -10.31 -0.85 23.75
CA ILE A 57 -10.17 -1.62 24.99
C ILE A 57 -9.32 -2.85 24.65
N ARG A 58 -8.41 -3.26 25.52
CA ARG A 58 -7.57 -4.44 25.31
C ARG A 58 -8.03 -5.56 26.22
N ILE A 59 -8.23 -6.75 25.65
CA ILE A 59 -8.55 -7.98 26.38
C ILE A 59 -7.37 -8.92 26.18
N ARG A 60 -6.78 -9.40 27.29
CA ARG A 60 -5.67 -10.33 27.29
C ARG A 60 -6.10 -11.60 28.02
N PHE A 61 -6.18 -12.69 27.26
CA PHE A 61 -6.33 -14.03 27.82
C PHE A 61 -4.95 -14.67 27.98
N VAL A 62 -4.68 -15.22 29.15
CA VAL A 62 -3.47 -15.97 29.47
C VAL A 62 -3.92 -17.34 29.94
N SER A 63 -3.29 -18.39 29.40
CA SER A 63 -3.46 -19.76 29.86
C SER A 63 -2.11 -20.47 29.93
N ASP A 64 -2.06 -21.57 30.68
CA ASP A 64 -0.87 -22.41 30.76
C ASP A 64 -0.98 -23.69 29.90
N GLU A 65 -0.08 -24.66 30.12
CA GLU A 65 -0.03 -25.93 29.37
C GLU A 65 -0.96 -27.02 29.93
N TYR A 66 -1.65 -26.75 31.03
CA TYR A 66 -2.62 -27.66 31.63
C TYR A 66 -3.96 -27.52 30.89
N PHE A 67 -4.67 -28.64 30.68
CA PHE A 67 -5.94 -28.66 29.94
C PHE A 67 -7.10 -28.71 30.94
N PRO A 68 -7.70 -27.57 31.33
CA PRO A 68 -8.90 -27.59 32.14
C PRO A 68 -10.13 -28.03 31.33
N SER A 69 -11.09 -28.64 32.03
CA SER A 69 -12.41 -29.04 31.49
C SER A 69 -13.43 -27.89 31.56
N GLU A 70 -12.96 -26.66 31.80
CA GLU A 70 -13.78 -25.51 32.15
C GLU A 70 -14.51 -24.92 30.92
N PRO A 71 -15.66 -24.27 31.11
CA PRO A 71 -16.51 -23.79 30.01
C PRO A 71 -15.90 -22.64 29.20
N GLY A 72 -14.82 -22.01 29.70
CA GLY A 72 -14.12 -20.93 29.04
C GLY A 72 -14.84 -19.59 29.22
N PHE A 73 -14.75 -18.72 28.20
CA PHE A 73 -15.38 -17.41 28.25
C PHE A 73 -16.00 -17.02 26.91
N CYS A 74 -17.06 -16.21 26.98
CA CYS A 74 -17.64 -15.51 25.85
C CYS A 74 -17.88 -14.06 26.25
N ILE A 75 -17.45 -13.11 25.41
CA ILE A 75 -17.57 -11.68 25.66
C ILE A 75 -18.37 -11.06 24.53
N HIS A 76 -19.46 -10.39 24.90
CA HIS A 76 -20.26 -9.57 24.00
C HIS A 76 -19.81 -8.11 24.14
N TYR A 77 -19.72 -7.39 23.02
CA TYR A 77 -19.44 -5.96 23.04
C TYR A 77 -20.59 -5.16 22.44
N ASN A 78 -20.80 -3.96 22.98
CA ASN A 78 -21.72 -2.97 22.44
C ASN A 78 -21.01 -1.61 22.32
N LEU A 79 -21.30 -0.88 21.25
CA LEU A 79 -20.77 0.45 21.03
C LEU A 79 -21.74 1.48 21.64
N LEU A 80 -21.29 2.18 22.67
CA LEU A 80 -22.05 3.27 23.28
C LEU A 80 -21.66 4.59 22.59
N THR A 81 -22.62 5.19 21.91
CA THR A 81 -22.48 6.57 21.46
C THR A 81 -22.78 7.47 22.64
N THR A 82 -21.78 8.20 23.13
CA THR A 82 -21.99 9.25 24.12
C THR A 82 -22.83 10.33 23.46
N LEU A 83 -24.14 10.33 23.70
CA LEU A 83 -24.98 11.51 23.50
C LEU A 83 -24.60 12.52 24.58
N HIS A 84 -23.42 13.12 24.45
CA HIS A 84 -23.11 14.33 25.19
C HIS A 84 -23.70 15.48 24.38
N MET A 85 -24.73 16.11 24.95
CA MET A 85 -25.17 17.44 24.56
C MET A 85 -23.97 18.39 24.74
N GLU A 86 -23.30 18.75 23.66
CA GLU A 86 -22.91 20.13 23.38
C GLU A 86 -22.35 20.30 21.97
N SER A 87 -22.83 21.38 21.36
CA SER A 87 -22.57 21.87 20.01
C SER A 87 -23.07 20.98 18.87
N VAL A 88 -24.14 21.46 18.24
CA VAL A 88 -24.42 21.25 16.82
C VAL A 88 -23.17 21.72 16.06
N SER A 89 -22.24 20.83 15.82
CA SER A 89 -21.36 20.96 14.67
C SER A 89 -22.08 20.25 13.54
N PRO A 90 -22.53 20.94 12.48
CA PRO A 90 -23.06 20.25 11.33
C PRO A 90 -21.93 19.40 10.77
N THR A 91 -22.09 18.08 10.89
CA THR A 91 -21.26 17.07 10.22
C THR A 91 -21.53 17.13 8.72
N VAL A 92 -21.12 18.23 8.12
CA VAL A 92 -20.80 18.32 6.71
C VAL A 92 -19.42 18.93 6.73
N LEU A 93 -18.39 18.09 6.65
CA LEU A 93 -17.09 18.57 6.19
C LEU A 93 -17.39 19.42 4.95
N PRO A 94 -16.99 20.70 4.89
CA PRO A 94 -17.14 21.43 3.65
C PRO A 94 -16.49 20.58 2.57
N PRO A 95 -17.15 20.35 1.41
CA PRO A 95 -16.50 19.69 0.30
C PRO A 95 -15.17 20.40 0.11
N SER A 96 -14.09 19.63 0.08
CA SER A 96 -12.73 20.13 -0.11
C SER A 96 -12.79 21.21 -1.19
N ALA A 97 -12.43 22.45 -0.83
CA ALA A 97 -12.54 23.60 -1.74
C ALA A 97 -11.63 23.47 -2.98
N LEU A 98 -10.80 22.43 -3.02
CA LEU A 98 -9.93 22.08 -4.12
C LEU A 98 -10.59 20.99 -4.98
N PRO A 99 -10.59 21.16 -6.32
CA PRO A 99 -10.98 20.10 -7.24
C PRO A 99 -10.19 18.82 -6.93
N LEU A 100 -10.87 17.67 -6.90
CA LEU A 100 -10.28 16.36 -6.65
C LEU A 100 -9.10 16.05 -7.58
N GLU A 101 -9.12 16.57 -8.81
CA GLU A 101 -8.03 16.48 -9.77
C GLU A 101 -6.76 17.18 -9.29
N LEU A 102 -6.89 18.36 -8.69
CA LEU A 102 -5.78 19.15 -8.17
C LEU A 102 -5.14 18.45 -6.97
N LEU A 103 -5.95 17.78 -6.15
CA LEU A 103 -5.48 16.96 -5.04
C LEU A 103 -4.75 15.70 -5.53
N ASN A 104 -5.30 14.99 -6.51
CA ASN A 104 -4.67 13.79 -7.09
C ASN A 104 -3.33 14.13 -7.75
N ASN A 105 -3.26 15.25 -8.48
CA ASN A 105 -2.02 15.71 -9.10
C ASN A 105 -0.98 16.13 -8.05
N ALA A 106 -1.40 16.76 -6.96
CA ALA A 106 -0.52 17.08 -5.85
C ALA A 106 0.03 15.82 -5.18
N VAL A 107 -0.80 14.82 -4.92
CA VAL A 107 -0.36 13.55 -4.30
C VAL A 107 0.58 12.76 -5.22
N ALA A 108 0.34 12.78 -6.54
CA ALA A 108 1.20 12.12 -7.52
C ALA A 108 2.62 12.68 -7.59
N ALA A 109 2.84 13.92 -7.13
CA ALA A 109 4.14 14.58 -7.15
C ALA A 109 5.11 14.04 -6.07
N PHE A 110 4.59 13.46 -4.99
CA PHE A 110 5.43 12.94 -3.90
C PHE A 110 5.89 11.52 -4.23
N SER A 111 7.10 11.14 -3.84
CA SER A 111 7.67 9.81 -4.06
C SER A 111 7.51 8.90 -2.85
N THR A 112 7.54 9.45 -1.64
CA THR A 112 7.42 8.73 -0.37
C THR A 112 6.26 9.24 0.49
N ILE A 113 5.81 8.41 1.43
CA ILE A 113 4.80 8.81 2.44
C ILE A 113 5.33 9.92 3.36
N GLU A 114 6.63 9.92 3.65
CA GLU A 114 7.28 10.96 4.45
C GLU A 114 7.20 12.34 3.77
N GLU A 115 7.52 12.40 2.47
CA GLU A 115 7.41 13.63 1.69
C GLU A 115 5.98 14.17 1.66
N LEU A 116 5.00 13.28 1.49
CA LEU A 116 3.59 13.64 1.49
C LEU A 116 3.16 14.22 2.86
N ILE A 117 3.45 13.52 3.96
CA ILE A 117 3.02 13.95 5.30
C ILE A 117 3.76 15.23 5.70
N ARG A 118 5.06 15.35 5.38
CA ARG A 118 5.82 16.59 5.62
C ARG A 118 5.24 17.78 4.85
N TYR A 119 4.75 17.56 3.64
CA TYR A 119 4.11 18.62 2.87
C TYR A 119 2.75 19.02 3.44
N LEU A 120 1.95 18.04 3.90
CA LEU A 120 0.63 18.29 4.45
C LEU A 120 0.67 18.92 5.85
N GLU A 121 1.53 18.41 6.73
CA GLU A 121 1.61 18.77 8.16
C GLU A 121 3.07 18.95 8.61
N PRO A 122 3.77 20.02 8.15
CA PRO A 122 5.22 20.19 8.35
C PRO A 122 5.65 20.31 9.82
N ASP A 123 4.74 20.68 10.73
CA ASP A 123 5.04 20.84 12.16
C ASP A 123 4.84 19.55 12.96
N ARG A 124 4.06 18.59 12.45
CA ARG A 124 3.67 17.35 13.18
C ARG A 124 4.02 16.05 12.45
N TRP A 125 4.54 16.12 11.23
CA TRP A 125 4.77 14.94 10.37
C TRP A 125 5.54 13.79 11.02
N GLN A 126 6.48 14.06 11.93
CA GLN A 126 7.23 13.02 12.63
C GLN A 126 6.32 12.16 13.51
N LEU A 127 5.43 12.79 14.26
CA LEU A 127 4.47 12.09 15.13
C LEU A 127 3.44 11.33 14.30
N ASP A 128 2.97 11.92 13.21
CA ASP A 128 1.97 11.29 12.33
C ASP A 128 2.57 10.09 11.58
N LEU A 129 3.82 10.19 11.13
CA LEU A 129 4.56 9.09 10.51
C LEU A 129 4.81 7.95 11.52
N GLU A 130 5.24 8.28 12.73
CA GLU A 130 5.42 7.29 13.80
C GLU A 130 4.11 6.58 14.15
N ASP A 131 2.99 7.30 14.21
CA ASP A 131 1.68 6.71 14.50
C ASP A 131 1.20 5.76 13.40
N LEU A 132 1.47 6.06 12.13
CA LEU A 132 1.15 5.19 11.00
C LEU A 132 1.92 3.86 11.01
N TYR A 133 3.18 3.87 11.46
CA TYR A 133 4.02 2.67 11.53
C TYR A 133 3.92 1.93 12.88
N LYS A 134 3.21 2.49 13.88
CA LYS A 134 2.89 1.74 15.10
C LYS A 134 1.99 0.54 14.73
N PRO A 135 2.28 -0.66 15.23
CA PRO A 135 1.45 -1.82 14.98
C PRO A 135 0.06 -1.60 15.58
N GLY A 136 -0.92 -1.28 14.72
CA GLY A 136 -2.32 -1.19 15.11
C GLY A 136 -2.83 -2.57 15.51
N TRP A 137 -3.45 -2.67 16.69
CA TRP A 137 -4.15 -3.87 17.15
C TRP A 137 -5.54 -4.00 16.51
N HIS A 138 -5.69 -3.49 15.28
CA HIS A 138 -6.93 -3.57 14.53
C HIS A 138 -6.94 -4.87 13.74
N LEU A 139 -8.05 -5.61 13.80
CA LEU A 139 -8.30 -6.77 12.95
C LEU A 139 -8.39 -6.30 11.48
N LEU A 140 -7.23 -6.14 10.83
CA LEU A 140 -7.16 -5.89 9.40
C LEU A 140 -7.62 -7.16 8.69
N GLY A 141 -8.61 -7.01 7.80
CA GLY A 141 -9.09 -8.09 6.95
C GLY A 141 -7.94 -8.77 6.22
N LYS A 142 -8.11 -10.05 5.84
CA LYS A 142 -7.08 -10.86 5.19
C LYS A 142 -6.51 -10.12 3.97
N ALA A 143 -5.35 -9.48 4.13
CA ALA A 143 -4.59 -8.98 3.00
C ALA A 143 -3.97 -10.18 2.27
N TYR A 144 -4.16 -10.25 0.95
CA TYR A 144 -3.51 -11.25 0.09
C TYR A 144 -2.01 -10.93 -0.01
N ILE A 145 -1.26 -11.17 1.07
CA ILE A 145 0.20 -11.02 1.06
C ILE A 145 0.81 -12.41 1.00
N HIS A 146 1.40 -12.72 -0.16
CA HIS A 146 2.21 -13.92 -0.35
C HIS A 146 3.47 -13.80 0.53
N GLY A 147 3.49 -14.57 1.62
CA GLY A 147 4.67 -15.05 2.33
C GLY A 147 5.82 -14.07 2.59
N ARG A 148 5.78 -13.33 3.71
CA ARG A 148 6.85 -13.24 4.75
C ARG A 148 6.59 -12.09 5.76
N LYS A 149 6.45 -12.47 7.04
CA LYS A 149 6.99 -11.84 8.27
C LYS A 149 7.12 -10.29 8.42
N SER A 150 6.22 -9.46 7.91
CA SER A 150 6.07 -8.09 8.43
C SER A 150 4.63 -7.84 8.85
N ARG A 151 4.43 -7.43 10.11
CA ARG A 151 3.12 -6.97 10.62
C ARG A 151 2.75 -5.57 10.12
N VAL A 152 3.66 -4.92 9.40
CA VAL A 152 3.52 -3.54 8.92
C VAL A 152 3.64 -3.53 7.40
N VAL A 153 2.59 -3.06 6.74
CA VAL A 153 2.55 -2.87 5.29
C VAL A 153 3.40 -1.64 4.95
N ASP A 154 4.43 -1.81 4.12
CA ASP A 154 5.20 -0.68 3.62
C ASP A 154 4.47 -0.04 2.43
N LEU A 155 3.86 1.12 2.67
CA LEU A 155 3.13 1.87 1.66
C LEU A 155 4.02 2.36 0.51
N ASN A 156 5.30 2.61 0.76
CA ASN A 156 6.25 2.99 -0.29
C ASN A 156 6.52 1.80 -1.22
N LEU A 157 6.66 0.59 -0.66
CA LEU A 157 6.83 -0.63 -1.44
C LEU A 157 5.62 -0.92 -2.32
N LEU A 158 4.40 -0.80 -1.77
CA LEU A 158 3.17 -0.97 -2.54
C LEU A 158 3.07 0.04 -3.70
N LYS A 159 3.49 1.29 -3.45
CA LYS A 159 3.51 2.32 -4.49
C LYS A 159 4.51 2.00 -5.61
N GLU A 160 5.71 1.54 -5.27
CA GLU A 160 6.70 1.13 -6.26
C GLU A 160 6.26 -0.12 -7.03
N GLU A 161 5.55 -1.04 -6.40
CA GLU A 161 4.94 -2.18 -7.08
C GLU A 161 3.90 -1.72 -8.11
N VAL A 162 2.98 -0.81 -7.75
CA VAL A 162 2.04 -0.21 -8.70
C VAL A 162 2.77 0.52 -9.82
N ARG A 163 3.82 1.29 -9.51
CA ARG A 163 4.63 2.01 -10.49
C ARG A 163 5.30 1.06 -11.49
N MET A 164 5.75 -0.11 -11.04
CA MET A 164 6.34 -1.15 -11.90
C MET A 164 5.38 -1.69 -12.95
N TYR A 165 4.06 -1.64 -12.72
CA TYR A 165 3.05 -2.06 -13.70
C TYR A 165 2.38 -0.89 -14.43
N SER A 166 2.56 0.33 -13.93
CA SER A 166 2.06 1.57 -14.53
C SER A 166 2.85 2.01 -15.77
N CYS A 167 2.30 2.98 -16.51
CA CYS A 167 2.90 3.57 -17.70
C CYS A 167 4.26 4.23 -17.40
N THR A 168 5.34 3.57 -17.82
CA THR A 168 6.73 4.00 -17.56
C THR A 168 7.66 3.61 -18.71
N PRO A 169 8.84 4.26 -18.85
CA PRO A 169 9.88 3.84 -19.80
C PRO A 169 10.52 2.48 -19.45
N ARG A 170 10.33 1.48 -20.31
CA ARG A 170 10.81 0.10 -20.12
C ARG A 170 11.78 -0.33 -21.22
N ASN A 171 12.60 -1.32 -20.92
CA ASN A 171 13.54 -1.88 -21.89
C ASN A 171 12.79 -2.81 -22.86
N PHE A 172 12.85 -2.52 -24.15
CA PHE A 172 12.34 -3.36 -25.23
C PHE A 172 13.50 -3.76 -26.15
N SER A 173 13.53 -5.02 -26.58
CA SER A 173 14.43 -5.45 -27.65
C SER A 173 13.83 -5.04 -29.00
N VAL A 174 14.53 -4.20 -29.76
CA VAL A 174 14.11 -3.76 -31.09
C VAL A 174 15.09 -4.24 -32.15
N SER A 175 14.57 -4.59 -33.33
CA SER A 175 15.37 -4.96 -34.50
C SER A 175 16.01 -3.71 -35.10
N VAL A 176 17.35 -3.64 -35.09
CA VAL A 176 18.11 -2.48 -35.63
C VAL A 176 17.78 -2.25 -37.09
N ARG A 177 17.55 -3.33 -37.84
CA ARG A 177 17.19 -3.30 -39.25
C ARG A 177 15.84 -2.63 -39.50
N GLU A 178 14.84 -2.98 -38.70
CA GLU A 178 13.47 -2.47 -38.83
C GLU A 178 13.39 -0.99 -38.42
N GLU A 179 14.05 -0.63 -37.33
CA GLU A 179 14.15 0.76 -36.85
C GLU A 179 14.81 1.69 -37.89
N LEU A 180 15.91 1.24 -38.51
CA LEU A 180 16.63 2.01 -39.52
C LEU A 180 16.05 1.86 -40.94
N LYS A 181 15.05 1.00 -41.14
CA LYS A 181 14.42 0.69 -42.44
C LYS A 181 15.44 0.31 -43.52
N ARG A 182 16.50 -0.43 -43.15
CA ARG A 182 17.56 -0.87 -44.07
C ARG A 182 17.35 -2.32 -44.51
N THR A 183 17.63 -2.62 -45.78
CA THR A 183 17.56 -4.00 -46.31
C THR A 183 18.86 -4.46 -46.95
N ASP A 184 19.77 -3.52 -47.22
CA ASP A 184 21.06 -3.70 -47.88
C ASP A 184 22.22 -3.96 -46.91
N THR A 185 21.92 -4.00 -45.61
CA THR A 185 22.91 -3.95 -44.54
C THR A 185 22.55 -4.95 -43.44
N ILE A 186 23.53 -5.69 -42.95
CA ILE A 186 23.41 -6.58 -41.79
C ILE A 186 24.08 -5.89 -40.59
N PHE A 187 23.42 -5.91 -39.44
CA PHE A 187 23.94 -5.35 -38.20
C PHE A 187 24.24 -6.46 -37.19
N TRP A 188 25.30 -6.29 -36.40
CA TRP A 188 25.60 -7.14 -35.24
C TRP A 188 25.84 -6.27 -34.00
N PRO A 189 25.09 -6.47 -32.91
CA PRO A 189 23.96 -7.42 -32.78
C PRO A 189 22.75 -7.03 -33.65
N LEU A 190 21.84 -7.98 -33.90
CA LEU A 190 20.62 -7.74 -34.69
C LEU A 190 19.59 -6.91 -33.93
N CYS A 191 19.56 -7.05 -32.61
CA CYS A 191 18.64 -6.35 -31.72
C CYS A 191 19.40 -5.56 -30.66
N LEU A 192 18.85 -4.41 -30.29
CA LEU A 192 19.35 -3.56 -29.21
C LEU A 192 18.25 -3.28 -28.20
N LEU A 193 18.64 -2.98 -26.95
CA LEU A 193 17.71 -2.55 -25.90
C LEU A 193 17.43 -1.05 -26.05
N VAL A 194 16.15 -0.71 -26.21
CA VAL A 194 15.67 0.67 -26.33
C VAL A 194 14.59 0.92 -25.30
N LYS A 195 14.55 2.14 -24.74
CA LYS A 195 13.46 2.55 -23.86
C LYS A 195 12.20 2.84 -24.67
N ARG A 196 11.11 2.13 -24.38
CA ARG A 196 9.76 2.40 -24.92
C ARG A 196 8.77 2.52 -23.77
N CYS A 197 7.72 3.30 -23.99
CA CYS A 197 6.64 3.42 -23.02
C CYS A 197 5.83 2.13 -22.98
N GLY A 198 5.56 1.63 -21.77
CA GLY A 198 4.74 0.45 -21.56
C GLY A 198 4.24 0.34 -20.13
N GLY A 199 3.30 -0.58 -19.91
CA GLY A 199 2.53 -0.68 -18.68
C GLY A 199 1.06 -0.33 -18.91
N ASN A 200 0.28 -0.33 -17.84
CA ASN A 200 -1.13 0.03 -17.89
C ASN A 200 -1.38 1.47 -17.40
N CYS A 201 -2.58 1.96 -17.68
CA CYS A 201 -3.07 3.26 -17.23
C CYS A 201 -4.14 3.11 -16.15
N ALA A 202 -4.04 2.07 -15.31
CA ALA A 202 -5.11 1.70 -14.38
C ALA A 202 -5.34 2.72 -13.25
N CYS A 203 -4.38 3.61 -12.99
CA CYS A 203 -4.46 4.64 -11.94
C CYS A 203 -4.83 6.03 -12.47
N CYS A 204 -5.65 6.12 -13.52
CA CYS A 204 -6.08 7.39 -14.11
C CYS A 204 -7.36 7.98 -13.47
N GLN A 205 -7.67 9.24 -13.75
CA GLN A 205 -8.79 9.98 -13.13
C GLN A 205 -10.19 9.50 -13.57
N HIS A 206 -10.42 9.17 -14.85
CA HIS A 206 -11.74 8.75 -15.37
C HIS A 206 -11.67 7.69 -16.49
N SER A 207 -12.53 6.66 -16.40
CA SER A 207 -12.71 5.57 -17.38
C SER A 207 -11.41 5.07 -18.03
N CYS A 208 -10.51 4.51 -17.22
CA CYS A 208 -9.17 4.07 -17.66
C CYS A 208 -9.15 2.97 -18.73
N SER A 209 -10.32 2.45 -19.12
CA SER A 209 -10.50 1.50 -20.21
C SER A 209 -10.06 2.06 -21.57
N GLU A 210 -10.07 3.38 -21.75
CA GLU A 210 -9.71 4.04 -23.01
C GLU A 210 -8.42 4.89 -22.94
N CYS A 211 -7.50 4.52 -22.06
CA CYS A 211 -6.21 5.20 -21.93
C CYS A 211 -5.08 4.44 -22.60
N GLN A 212 -4.17 5.17 -23.24
CA GLN A 212 -2.96 4.63 -23.85
C GLN A 212 -1.73 5.23 -23.21
N CYS A 213 -0.75 4.36 -22.93
CA CYS A 213 0.56 4.77 -22.45
C CYS A 213 1.40 5.27 -23.63
N VAL A 214 1.67 6.57 -23.66
CA VAL A 214 2.36 7.24 -24.79
C VAL A 214 3.60 8.00 -24.30
N PRO A 215 4.62 8.18 -25.17
CA PRO A 215 5.76 9.02 -24.82
C PRO A 215 5.40 10.50 -24.80
N THR A 216 5.82 11.19 -23.74
CA THR A 216 5.80 12.65 -23.65
C THR A 216 7.15 13.26 -24.04
N LYS A 217 8.24 12.49 -23.92
CA LYS A 217 9.59 12.90 -24.32
C LYS A 217 10.34 11.76 -24.98
N VAL A 218 10.87 12.05 -26.17
CA VAL A 218 11.67 11.10 -26.96
C VAL A 218 13.03 11.73 -27.24
N THR A 219 14.09 10.95 -27.06
CA THR A 219 15.47 11.37 -27.34
C THR A 219 16.17 10.36 -28.23
N LYS A 220 17.00 10.85 -29.14
CA LYS A 220 17.80 10.01 -30.03
C LYS A 220 19.11 9.66 -29.34
N LYS A 221 19.36 8.37 -29.14
CA LYS A 221 20.62 7.83 -28.57
C LYS A 221 21.35 7.01 -29.62
N TYR A 222 22.66 7.11 -29.62
CA TYR A 222 23.53 6.41 -30.56
C TYR A 222 24.07 5.13 -29.94
N HIS A 223 24.04 4.04 -30.71
CA HIS A 223 24.53 2.73 -30.31
C HIS A 223 25.58 2.26 -31.29
N GLU A 224 26.76 1.91 -30.80
CA GLU A 224 27.82 1.36 -31.64
C GLU A 224 27.45 -0.07 -32.06
N VAL A 225 27.43 -0.32 -33.37
CA VAL A 225 27.16 -1.64 -33.93
C VAL A 225 28.15 -1.99 -35.03
N LEU A 226 28.35 -3.28 -35.24
CA LEU A 226 29.07 -3.77 -36.41
C LEU A 226 28.13 -3.79 -37.62
N GLN A 227 28.47 -3.01 -38.63
CA GLN A 227 27.80 -2.95 -39.92
C GLN A 227 28.52 -3.87 -40.93
N LEU A 228 27.76 -4.73 -41.61
CA LEU A 228 28.24 -5.60 -42.68
C LEU A 228 27.46 -5.28 -43.97
N LYS A 229 28.16 -4.81 -45.01
CA LYS A 229 27.57 -4.49 -46.33
C LYS A 229 28.17 -5.37 -47.43
N PRO A 230 27.38 -5.92 -48.36
CA PRO A 230 27.93 -6.61 -49.53
C PRO A 230 28.84 -5.67 -50.33
N ARG A 231 30.02 -6.15 -50.76
CA ARG A 231 30.86 -5.39 -51.70
C ARG A 231 30.32 -5.55 -53.12
N SER A 232 30.11 -4.46 -53.84
CA SER A 232 29.77 -4.51 -55.27
C SER A 232 30.97 -5.04 -56.08
N GLY A 233 30.79 -6.16 -56.80
CA GLY A 233 31.76 -6.68 -57.76
C GLY A 233 32.87 -7.58 -57.22
N VAL A 234 33.00 -7.79 -55.91
CA VAL A 234 34.03 -8.68 -55.31
C VAL A 234 33.37 -9.56 -54.24
N ARG A 235 33.72 -10.86 -54.18
CA ARG A 235 33.25 -11.74 -53.09
C ARG A 235 33.72 -11.21 -51.74
N GLY A 236 32.78 -10.89 -50.84
CA GLY A 236 33.06 -10.50 -49.46
C GLY A 236 32.12 -9.43 -48.90
N LEU A 237 32.15 -9.25 -47.58
CA LEU A 237 31.41 -8.22 -46.86
C LEU A 237 32.38 -7.10 -46.41
N HIS A 238 32.03 -5.86 -46.69
CA HIS A 238 32.65 -4.69 -46.05
C HIS A 238 32.17 -4.61 -44.60
N LYS A 239 33.10 -4.51 -43.65
CA LYS A 239 32.82 -4.49 -42.21
C LYS A 239 33.26 -3.15 -41.64
N SER A 240 32.40 -2.48 -40.88
CA SER A 240 32.72 -1.22 -40.21
C SER A 240 31.95 -1.09 -38.91
N LEU A 241 32.57 -0.53 -37.87
CA LEU A 241 31.84 -0.06 -36.69
C LEU A 241 31.13 1.24 -37.06
N THR A 242 29.90 1.41 -36.60
CA THR A 242 29.07 2.58 -36.90
C THR A 242 28.09 2.83 -35.77
N ASP A 243 27.91 4.09 -35.42
CA ASP A 243 26.87 4.51 -34.49
C ASP A 243 25.52 4.60 -35.18
N VAL A 244 24.54 3.82 -34.70
CA VAL A 244 23.18 3.87 -35.19
C VAL A 244 22.29 4.67 -34.23
N PRO A 245 21.53 5.66 -34.74
CA PRO A 245 20.59 6.41 -33.93
C PRO A 245 19.31 5.59 -33.70
N LEU A 246 18.90 5.47 -32.44
CA LEU A 246 17.62 4.88 -32.04
C LEU A 246 16.86 5.84 -31.13
N ASP A 247 15.54 5.87 -31.25
CA ASP A 247 14.68 6.75 -30.47
C ASP A 247 14.28 6.08 -29.15
N HIS A 248 14.65 6.72 -28.03
CA HIS A 248 14.37 6.28 -26.67
C HIS A 248 13.28 7.17 -26.06
N HIS A 249 12.27 6.56 -25.47
CA HIS A 249 11.26 7.26 -24.69
C HIS A 249 11.84 7.53 -23.30
N GLU A 250 12.00 8.80 -22.93
CA GLU A 250 12.56 9.19 -21.61
C GLU A 250 11.46 9.44 -20.58
N GLU A 251 10.29 9.92 -21.03
CA GLU A 251 9.13 10.22 -20.19
C GLU A 251 7.88 9.67 -20.88
N CYS A 252 6.95 9.13 -20.08
CA CYS A 252 5.72 8.49 -20.53
C CYS A 252 4.55 8.99 -19.69
N ASP A 253 3.38 9.08 -20.31
CA ASP A 253 2.15 9.45 -19.61
C ASP A 253 0.93 8.72 -20.20
N CYS A 254 -0.13 8.66 -19.42
CA CYS A 254 -1.40 8.06 -19.79
C CYS A 254 -2.31 9.09 -20.44
N VAL A 255 -2.54 8.95 -21.74
CA VAL A 255 -3.48 9.79 -22.48
C VAL A 255 -4.79 9.03 -22.65
N CYS A 256 -5.84 9.53 -22.02
CA CYS A 256 -7.18 8.97 -22.02
C CYS A 256 -8.07 9.70 -23.01
N LYS A 257 -8.91 8.96 -23.74
CA LYS A 257 -9.99 9.57 -24.53
C LYS A 257 -11.12 9.97 -23.58
N GLY A 258 -11.07 11.19 -23.05
CA GLY A 258 -12.19 11.84 -22.37
C GLY A 258 -12.68 13.02 -23.21
N ASN A 259 -13.99 13.11 -23.44
CA ASN A 259 -14.64 14.15 -24.24
C ASN A 259 -14.03 15.54 -23.99
N THR A 260 -13.51 16.13 -25.07
CA THR A 260 -13.42 17.58 -25.20
C THR A 260 -14.86 18.11 -25.30
N GLU A 261 -15.51 18.32 -24.17
CA GLU A 261 -16.52 19.36 -24.03
C GLU A 261 -15.72 20.60 -23.58
N GLY A 262 -15.63 21.69 -24.35
CA GLY A 262 -16.76 22.39 -24.94
C GLY A 262 -17.09 23.53 -23.99
#